data_AF-A0A2W5YRQ9-F1
#
_entry.id   AF-A0A2W5YRQ9-F1
#
_cell.length_a   1.000
_cell.length_b   1.000
_cell.length_c   1.000
_cell.angle_alpha   90.00
_cell.angle_beta   90.00
_cell.angle_gamma   90.00
#
_symmetry.space_group_name_H-M   'P 1'
#
loop_
_entity.id
_entity.type
_entity.pdbx_description
1 polymer ?
#
loop_
_entity_poly.entity_id
_entity_poly.type
_entity_poly.pdbx_seq_one_letter_code
_entity_poly.pdbx_strand_id
1 'polypeptide(L)'
;MLRLVRFLALLLFMTAVAARAQTRFTTVVIDAGHGGFDRGGIPGQLVPEKVMTLDVSLRLKKILQDAGYRVVMTRDSDVFVPLGTRVAIANAQRNAVFVCVHFNSAPRSGANGIETYFYSTESAPLAGSIQSAVVRGAGTENRGVRRRGYFVLRRTNIPAVLVECGFLTNQTEATFAKIPTYRQQLAQNIARGILNRPALEARTSSTNRSSRVNVGAQPFLDQRYIREAGPTHHRSSKSSKKKKSTKKKTTTKKKTTSDDDQ
;
A
#
# COMPACT_ATOMS: atom_id res chain seq x y z
N MET A 1 1.17 56.96 32.48
CA MET A 1 1.68 56.30 31.26
C MET A 1 2.17 54.85 31.45
N LEU A 2 2.69 54.45 32.62
CA LEU A 2 3.28 53.11 32.81
C LEU A 2 2.27 51.93 32.94
N ARG A 3 0.97 52.22 33.18
CA ARG A 3 -0.09 51.19 33.25
C ARG A 3 -0.71 50.85 31.88
N LEU A 4 -0.57 51.73 30.89
CA LEU A 4 -1.14 51.54 29.54
C LEU A 4 -0.23 50.67 28.65
N VAL A 5 1.09 50.74 28.86
CA VAL A 5 2.09 49.93 28.13
C VAL A 5 2.03 48.45 28.55
N ARG A 6 1.64 48.14 29.79
CA ARG A 6 1.48 46.74 30.27
C ARG A 6 0.23 46.04 29.74
N PHE A 7 -0.82 46.78 29.38
CA PHE A 7 -2.05 46.20 28.81
C PHE A 7 -1.89 45.89 27.31
N LEU A 8 -1.11 46.70 26.59
CA LEU A 8 -0.82 46.49 25.16
C LEU A 8 0.16 45.32 24.94
N ALA A 9 1.10 45.08 25.86
CA ALA A 9 2.02 43.95 25.81
C ALA A 9 1.35 42.60 26.10
N LEU A 10 0.27 42.58 26.89
CA LEU A 10 -0.50 41.36 27.16
C LEU A 10 -1.44 41.00 25.99
N LEU A 11 -1.91 42.02 25.23
CA LEU A 11 -2.73 41.80 24.04
C LEU A 11 -1.90 41.35 22.82
N LEU A 12 -0.63 41.74 22.73
CA LEU A 12 0.31 41.25 21.70
C LEU A 12 0.92 39.86 22.01
N PHE A 13 0.82 39.36 23.24
CA PHE A 13 1.26 38.00 23.58
C PHE A 13 0.15 36.95 23.38
N MET A 14 -1.12 37.36 23.39
CA MET A 14 -2.26 36.46 23.08
C MET A 14 -2.48 36.25 21.57
N THR A 15 -2.04 37.18 20.70
CA THR A 15 -2.21 37.03 19.24
C THR A 15 -1.14 36.14 18.58
N ALA A 16 0.03 35.96 19.21
CA ALA A 16 1.09 35.10 18.69
C ALA A 16 0.89 33.59 19.01
N VAL A 17 0.07 33.25 20.02
CA VAL A 17 -0.27 31.86 20.35
C VAL A 17 -1.42 31.33 19.47
N ALA A 18 -2.31 32.20 19.00
CA ALA A 18 -3.40 31.84 18.11
C ALA A 18 -2.96 31.58 16.64
N ALA A 19 -1.77 32.04 16.24
CA ALA A 19 -1.26 31.92 14.87
C ALA A 19 -0.59 30.55 14.54
N ARG A 20 -0.87 29.50 15.32
CA ARG A 20 -0.44 28.12 15.03
C ARG A 20 -1.57 27.10 15.12
N ALA A 21 -2.81 27.49 14.81
CA ALA A 21 -3.87 26.56 14.42
C ALA A 21 -3.55 25.96 13.03
N GLN A 22 -2.42 25.27 12.97
CA GLN A 22 -1.95 24.54 11.83
C GLN A 22 -2.97 23.43 11.55
N THR A 23 -3.45 23.34 10.32
CA THR A 23 -4.47 22.42 9.78
C THR A 23 -4.16 20.93 10.07
N ARG A 24 -4.29 20.52 11.32
CA ARG A 24 -4.14 19.13 11.76
C ARG A 24 -5.51 18.49 11.68
N PHE A 25 -5.60 17.40 10.91
CA PHE A 25 -6.74 16.51 11.05
C PHE A 25 -6.87 16.10 12.51
N THR A 26 -8.09 15.91 12.96
CA THR A 26 -8.39 15.42 14.32
C THR A 26 -8.74 13.93 14.29
N THR A 27 -8.94 13.38 13.09
CA THR A 27 -9.34 12.00 12.88
C THR A 27 -8.33 11.25 12.02
N VAL A 28 -8.01 10.02 12.40
CA VAL A 28 -7.30 9.06 11.54
C VAL A 28 -8.20 7.86 11.28
N VAL A 29 -8.49 7.62 10.01
CA VAL A 29 -9.15 6.39 9.56
C VAL A 29 -8.06 5.37 9.26
N ILE A 30 -8.02 4.28 10.01
CA ILE A 30 -7.07 3.20 9.82
C ILE A 30 -7.76 2.06 9.09
N ASP A 31 -7.20 1.68 7.94
CA ASP A 31 -7.65 0.54 7.18
C ASP A 31 -6.66 -0.63 7.32
N ALA A 32 -7.09 -1.67 8.04
CA ALA A 32 -6.33 -2.92 8.10
C ALA A 32 -6.63 -3.73 6.84
N GLY A 33 -5.66 -3.83 5.92
CA GLY A 33 -5.82 -4.52 4.64
C GLY A 33 -6.35 -5.96 4.80
N HIS A 34 -7.11 -6.44 3.82
CA HIS A 34 -7.68 -7.80 3.78
C HIS A 34 -8.65 -8.11 4.95
N GLY A 35 -8.85 -9.39 5.32
CA GLY A 35 -9.67 -9.83 6.45
C GLY A 35 -10.71 -10.89 6.08
N GLY A 36 -11.12 -11.71 7.05
CA GLY A 36 -12.08 -12.79 6.83
C GLY A 36 -11.57 -13.81 5.82
N PHE A 37 -12.35 -14.10 4.78
CA PHE A 37 -11.94 -15.04 3.73
C PHE A 37 -10.76 -14.53 2.88
N ASP A 38 -10.54 -13.22 2.84
CA ASP A 38 -9.41 -12.63 2.13
C ASP A 38 -8.15 -12.71 3.00
N ARG A 39 -7.30 -13.69 2.72
CA ARG A 39 -6.02 -13.93 3.40
C ARG A 39 -5.01 -12.80 3.15
N GLY A 40 -5.11 -12.12 2.01
CA GLY A 40 -4.06 -11.32 1.41
C GLY A 40 -2.87 -12.13 0.90
N GLY A 41 -1.96 -11.45 0.21
CA GLY A 41 -0.79 -12.06 -0.42
C GLY A 41 -1.04 -12.98 -1.61
N ILE A 42 -0.04 -13.81 -1.93
CA ILE A 42 -0.04 -14.77 -3.04
C ILE A 42 0.30 -16.21 -2.57
N PRO A 43 0.14 -17.25 -3.42
CA PRO A 43 0.63 -18.59 -3.12
C PRO A 43 2.12 -18.62 -2.77
N GLY A 44 2.51 -19.44 -1.81
CA GLY A 44 3.89 -19.52 -1.30
C GLY A 44 4.23 -18.49 -0.22
N GLN A 45 3.32 -17.56 0.10
CA GLN A 45 3.51 -16.63 1.21
C GLN A 45 3.44 -17.34 2.58
N LEU A 46 4.38 -17.00 3.46
CA LEU A 46 4.64 -17.71 4.71
C LEU A 46 3.65 -17.40 5.84
N VAL A 47 3.06 -16.21 5.83
CA VAL A 47 2.08 -15.78 6.84
C VAL A 47 0.88 -15.11 6.18
N PRO A 48 -0.34 -15.26 6.74
CA PRO A 48 -1.50 -14.53 6.25
C PRO A 48 -1.32 -13.02 6.49
N GLU A 49 -1.41 -12.23 5.42
CA GLU A 49 -1.23 -10.78 5.48
C GLU A 49 -2.27 -10.13 6.41
N LYS A 50 -3.53 -10.57 6.30
CA LYS A 50 -4.66 -10.07 7.10
C LYS A 50 -4.41 -10.05 8.62
N VAL A 51 -3.60 -10.97 9.13
CA VAL A 51 -3.26 -11.08 10.55
C VAL A 51 -2.21 -10.03 10.93
N MET A 52 -1.20 -9.87 10.08
CA MET A 52 -0.12 -8.91 10.31
C MET A 52 -0.65 -7.47 10.20
N THR A 53 -1.49 -7.20 9.21
CA THR A 53 -2.11 -5.87 9.03
C THR A 53 -3.02 -5.52 10.20
N LEU A 54 -3.85 -6.46 10.68
CA LEU A 54 -4.72 -6.22 11.84
C LEU A 54 -3.93 -5.89 13.09
N ASP A 55 -2.89 -6.67 13.43
CA ASP A 55 -2.09 -6.43 14.64
C ASP A 55 -1.37 -5.07 14.59
N VAL A 56 -0.73 -4.71 13.46
CA VAL A 56 -0.10 -3.39 13.29
C VAL A 56 -1.14 -2.27 13.40
N SER A 57 -2.30 -2.41 12.76
CA SER A 57 -3.37 -1.41 12.79
C SER A 57 -3.96 -1.21 14.19
N LEU A 58 -4.12 -2.27 15.00
CA LEU A 58 -4.60 -2.17 16.38
C LEU A 58 -3.57 -1.49 17.30
N ARG A 59 -2.28 -1.75 17.12
CA ARG A 59 -1.21 -1.02 17.82
C ARG A 59 -1.19 0.45 17.43
N LEU A 60 -1.33 0.74 16.14
CA LEU A 60 -1.38 2.10 15.61
C LEU A 60 -2.59 2.86 16.18
N LYS A 61 -3.76 2.21 16.25
CA LYS A 61 -4.96 2.75 16.89
C LYS A 61 -4.66 3.22 18.31
N LYS A 62 -4.07 2.37 19.15
CA LYS A 62 -3.76 2.71 20.55
C LYS A 62 -2.84 3.93 20.64
N ILE A 63 -1.75 3.94 19.86
CA ILE A 63 -0.77 5.04 19.87
C ILE A 63 -1.42 6.37 19.47
N LEU A 64 -2.26 6.37 18.43
CA LEU A 64 -2.91 7.58 17.95
C LEU A 64 -4.02 8.07 18.89
N GLN A 65 -4.76 7.16 19.53
CA GLN A 65 -5.72 7.51 20.58
C GLN A 65 -5.02 8.16 21.77
N ASP A 66 -3.88 7.61 22.21
CA ASP A 66 -3.07 8.19 23.29
C ASP A 66 -2.50 9.58 22.93
N ALA A 67 -2.28 9.83 21.63
CA ALA A 67 -1.88 11.12 21.10
C ALA A 67 -3.05 12.10 20.88
N GLY A 68 -4.27 11.75 21.32
CA GLY A 68 -5.45 12.61 21.27
C GLY A 68 -6.24 12.60 19.96
N TYR A 69 -5.95 11.68 19.04
CA TYR A 69 -6.70 11.57 17.79
C TYR A 69 -7.94 10.71 17.97
N ARG A 70 -9.03 11.10 17.30
CA ARG A 70 -10.14 10.18 17.05
C ARG A 70 -9.70 9.15 16.03
N VAL A 71 -9.80 7.87 16.36
CA VAL A 71 -9.44 6.78 15.44
C VAL A 71 -10.68 6.02 15.00
N VAL A 72 -10.85 5.89 13.69
CA VAL A 72 -11.91 5.08 13.07
C VAL A 72 -11.26 3.90 12.36
N MET A 73 -11.65 2.69 12.69
CA MET A 73 -11.14 1.48 12.03
C MET A 73 -12.10 1.06 10.91
N THR A 74 -11.58 0.61 9.77
CA THR A 74 -12.43 -0.10 8.79
C THR A 74 -12.80 -1.50 9.29
N ARG A 75 -11.88 -2.16 10.03
CA ARG A 75 -12.10 -3.37 10.82
C ARG A 75 -11.15 -3.40 12.02
N ASP A 76 -11.58 -3.98 13.12
CA ASP A 76 -10.80 -4.23 14.33
C ASP A 76 -10.82 -5.71 14.76
N SER A 77 -11.35 -6.58 13.90
CA SER A 77 -11.38 -8.03 14.01
C SER A 77 -11.07 -8.69 12.65
N ASP A 78 -11.00 -10.03 12.61
CA ASP A 78 -10.76 -10.79 11.38
C ASP A 78 -12.05 -10.95 10.54
N VAL A 79 -12.53 -9.84 10.00
CA VAL A 79 -13.71 -9.78 9.13
C VAL A 79 -13.34 -9.22 7.76
N PHE A 80 -14.02 -9.71 6.72
CA PHE A 80 -13.87 -9.13 5.38
C PHE A 80 -14.66 -7.83 5.28
N VAL A 81 -14.01 -6.76 4.84
CA VAL A 81 -14.66 -5.48 4.53
C VAL A 81 -14.46 -5.18 3.04
N PRO A 82 -15.54 -5.04 2.25
CA PRO A 82 -15.42 -4.68 0.84
C PRO A 82 -14.73 -3.34 0.63
N LEU A 83 -13.97 -3.20 -0.46
CA LEU A 83 -13.21 -1.97 -0.77
C LEU A 83 -14.11 -0.72 -0.81
N GLY A 84 -15.34 -0.85 -1.34
CA GLY A 84 -16.34 0.23 -1.36
C GLY A 84 -16.74 0.67 0.05
N THR A 85 -16.92 -0.28 0.97
CA THR A 85 -17.25 -0.01 2.38
C THR A 85 -16.08 0.69 3.09
N ARG A 86 -14.83 0.26 2.85
CA ARG A 86 -13.63 0.93 3.40
C ARG A 86 -13.58 2.41 3.00
N VAL A 87 -13.83 2.68 1.73
CA VAL A 87 -13.91 4.05 1.17
C VAL A 87 -15.09 4.82 1.76
N ALA A 88 -16.26 4.21 1.91
CA ALA A 88 -17.43 4.86 2.50
C ALA A 88 -17.19 5.27 3.96
N ILE A 89 -16.56 4.40 4.75
CA ILE A 89 -16.14 4.70 6.13
C ILE A 89 -15.22 5.92 6.16
N ALA A 90 -14.22 5.95 5.27
CA ALA A 90 -13.27 7.06 5.17
C ALA A 90 -13.95 8.37 4.78
N ASN A 91 -14.77 8.34 3.73
CA ASN A 91 -15.44 9.52 3.17
C ASN A 91 -16.52 10.11 4.09
N ALA A 92 -17.04 9.32 5.03
CA ALA A 92 -17.95 9.82 6.06
C ALA A 92 -17.25 10.70 7.11
N GLN A 93 -15.92 10.69 7.17
CA GLN A 93 -15.16 11.46 8.16
C GLN A 93 -14.80 12.86 7.65
N ARG A 94 -15.03 13.87 8.48
CA ARG A 94 -14.53 15.23 8.26
C ARG A 94 -13.23 15.43 9.02
N ASN A 95 -12.40 16.37 8.55
CA ASN A 95 -11.12 16.71 9.17
C ASN A 95 -10.27 15.48 9.51
N ALA A 96 -10.09 14.60 8.51
CA ALA A 96 -9.55 13.26 8.66
C ALA A 96 -8.46 12.95 7.63
N VAL A 97 -7.67 11.92 7.90
CA VAL A 97 -6.84 11.23 6.90
C VAL A 97 -7.11 9.74 6.91
N PHE A 98 -6.81 9.07 5.80
CA PHE A 98 -6.94 7.63 5.62
C PHE A 98 -5.56 6.98 5.51
N VAL A 99 -5.29 5.99 6.36
CA VAL A 99 -4.02 5.25 6.42
C VAL A 99 -4.32 3.77 6.32
N CYS A 100 -3.99 3.19 5.17
CA CYS A 100 -4.15 1.77 4.88
C CYS A 100 -2.83 1.03 5.16
N VAL A 101 -2.90 -0.07 5.90
CA VAL A 101 -1.75 -0.89 6.31
C VAL A 101 -1.81 -2.23 5.59
N HIS A 102 -0.76 -2.54 4.83
CA HIS A 102 -0.57 -3.76 4.06
C HIS A 102 0.84 -4.34 4.28
N PHE A 103 1.04 -5.55 3.80
CA PHE A 103 2.37 -6.07 3.54
C PHE A 103 2.42 -6.62 2.12
N ASN A 104 3.52 -6.35 1.44
CA ASN A 104 3.65 -6.66 0.03
C ASN A 104 3.86 -8.15 -0.20
N SER A 105 3.76 -8.53 -1.48
CA SER A 105 4.13 -9.86 -1.95
C SER A 105 4.65 -9.77 -3.38
N ALA A 106 5.58 -10.66 -3.73
CA ALA A 106 6.10 -10.77 -5.09
C ALA A 106 6.41 -12.23 -5.43
N PRO A 107 6.24 -12.67 -6.70
CA PRO A 107 6.64 -14.01 -7.13
C PRO A 107 8.13 -14.30 -6.88
N ARG A 108 8.97 -13.27 -6.95
CA ARG A 108 10.39 -13.37 -6.63
C ARG A 108 10.56 -13.23 -5.11
N SER A 109 10.95 -14.32 -4.44
CA SER A 109 11.14 -14.38 -2.98
C SER A 109 12.19 -13.41 -2.45
N GLY A 110 13.14 -12.96 -3.27
CA GLY A 110 14.15 -11.97 -2.88
C GLY A 110 13.72 -10.50 -2.97
N ALA A 111 12.45 -10.19 -3.27
CA ALA A 111 11.96 -8.81 -3.15
C ALA A 111 11.84 -8.46 -1.67
N ASN A 112 12.30 -7.27 -1.27
CA ASN A 112 12.18 -6.78 0.09
C ASN A 112 12.00 -5.25 0.11
N GLY A 113 11.68 -4.72 1.29
CA GLY A 113 11.63 -3.29 1.55
C GLY A 113 10.24 -2.74 1.77
N ILE A 114 10.22 -1.53 2.33
CA ILE A 114 9.00 -0.79 2.65
C ILE A 114 8.74 0.26 1.56
N GLU A 115 7.49 0.37 1.12
CA GLU A 115 7.01 1.40 0.21
C GLU A 115 5.72 2.03 0.72
N THR A 116 5.54 3.31 0.41
CA THR A 116 4.29 4.03 0.73
C THR A 116 3.67 4.57 -0.55
N TYR A 117 2.38 4.33 -0.69
CA TYR A 117 1.59 4.67 -1.85
C TYR A 117 0.62 5.81 -1.56
N PHE A 118 0.37 6.62 -2.58
CA PHE A 118 -0.61 7.70 -2.55
C PHE A 118 -1.25 7.86 -3.93
N TYR A 119 -2.36 8.59 -4.02
CA TYR A 119 -3.00 8.90 -5.31
C TYR A 119 -3.11 10.41 -5.58
N SER A 120 -3.69 11.17 -4.63
CA SER A 120 -3.83 12.61 -4.73
C SER A 120 -2.55 13.33 -4.34
N THR A 121 -2.24 14.46 -4.98
CA THR A 121 -1.05 15.27 -4.67
C THR A 121 -1.03 15.74 -3.22
N GLU A 122 -2.21 16.03 -2.64
CA GLU A 122 -2.38 16.39 -1.23
C GLU A 122 -1.91 15.28 -0.26
N SER A 123 -1.93 14.02 -0.69
CA SER A 123 -1.50 12.88 0.13
C SER A 123 0.03 12.69 0.13
N ALA A 124 0.75 13.32 -0.81
CA ALA A 124 2.19 13.10 -0.97
C ALA A 124 3.02 13.51 0.27
N PRO A 125 2.77 14.64 0.95
CA PRO A 125 3.50 14.99 2.18
C PRO A 125 3.28 13.98 3.31
N LEU A 126 2.06 13.48 3.47
CA LEU A 126 1.74 12.45 4.46
C LEU A 126 2.49 11.15 4.14
N ALA A 127 2.46 10.72 2.88
CA ALA A 127 3.16 9.53 2.42
C ALA A 127 4.68 9.64 2.62
N GLY A 128 5.27 10.80 2.33
CA GLY A 128 6.70 11.08 2.56
C GLY A 128 7.10 11.04 4.02
N SER A 129 6.29 11.65 4.90
CA SER A 129 6.54 11.65 6.35
C SER A 129 6.47 10.24 6.93
N ILE A 130 5.44 9.46 6.55
CA ILE A 130 5.30 8.05 6.96
C ILE A 130 6.47 7.23 6.44
N GLN A 131 6.78 7.28 5.14
CA GLN A 131 7.88 6.52 4.54
C GLN A 131 9.21 6.80 5.27
N SER A 132 9.52 8.07 5.50
CA SER A 132 10.76 8.49 6.16
C SER A 132 10.85 7.99 7.61
N ALA A 133 9.72 7.86 8.30
CA ALA A 133 9.67 7.36 9.66
C ALA A 133 9.77 5.82 9.71
N VAL A 134 9.07 5.10 8.83
CA VAL A 134 9.02 3.62 8.86
C VAL A 134 10.32 2.95 8.44
N VAL A 135 11.09 3.55 7.53
CA VAL A 135 12.39 2.99 7.12
C VAL A 135 13.50 3.23 8.12
N ARG A 136 13.30 4.13 9.09
CA ARG A 136 14.32 4.46 10.09
C ARG A 136 14.53 3.29 11.05
N GLY A 137 15.67 2.62 10.90
CA GLY A 137 16.05 1.49 11.75
C GLY A 137 15.32 0.18 11.46
N ALA A 138 14.66 0.06 10.30
CA ALA A 138 13.91 -1.14 9.92
C ALA A 138 14.79 -2.30 9.40
N GLY A 139 16.07 -2.04 9.08
CA GLY A 139 16.98 -3.06 8.54
C GLY A 139 16.55 -3.62 7.17
N THR A 140 15.69 -2.91 6.44
CA THR A 140 15.15 -3.31 5.13
C THR A 140 15.30 -2.20 4.09
N GLU A 141 15.10 -2.54 2.81
CA GLU A 141 15.22 -1.60 1.69
C GLU A 141 14.19 -0.46 1.78
N ASN A 142 14.62 0.77 1.53
CA ASN A 142 13.71 1.91 1.35
C ASN A 142 13.30 2.01 -0.13
N ARG A 143 12.09 1.57 -0.45
CA ARG A 143 11.56 1.54 -1.84
C ARG A 143 10.88 2.84 -2.25
N GLY A 144 10.84 3.80 -1.34
CA GLY A 144 10.36 5.16 -1.54
C GLY A 144 8.85 5.32 -1.54
N VAL A 145 8.43 6.50 -2.01
CA VAL A 145 7.02 6.87 -2.12
C VAL A 145 6.60 6.80 -3.59
N ARG A 146 5.44 6.22 -3.88
CA ARG A 146 4.96 6.00 -5.26
C ARG A 146 3.50 6.40 -5.43
N ARG A 147 3.18 7.00 -6.58
CA ARG A 147 1.79 7.25 -6.95
C ARG A 147 1.17 5.98 -7.55
N ARG A 148 0.04 5.51 -7.01
CA ARG A 148 -0.72 4.35 -7.52
C ARG A 148 -2.22 4.55 -7.45
N GLY A 149 -2.92 4.04 -8.46
CA GLY A 149 -4.37 4.12 -8.59
C GLY A 149 -5.14 3.04 -7.84
N TYR A 150 -4.67 2.60 -6.66
CA TYR A 150 -5.39 1.62 -5.84
C TYR A 150 -6.79 2.13 -5.49
N PHE A 151 -7.78 1.23 -5.47
CA PHE A 151 -9.18 1.63 -5.36
C PHE A 151 -9.44 2.49 -4.12
N VAL A 152 -8.92 2.05 -2.96
CA VAL A 152 -9.07 2.77 -1.69
C VAL A 152 -8.37 4.13 -1.67
N LEU A 153 -7.31 4.32 -2.46
CA LEU A 153 -6.63 5.62 -2.56
C LEU A 153 -7.34 6.56 -3.53
N ARG A 154 -7.82 6.03 -4.66
CA ARG A 154 -8.43 6.82 -5.73
C ARG A 154 -9.86 7.27 -5.42
N ARG A 155 -10.59 6.51 -4.61
CA ARG A 155 -12.01 6.76 -4.30
C ARG A 155 -12.22 7.43 -2.94
N THR A 156 -11.15 7.64 -2.18
CA THR A 156 -11.19 8.39 -0.92
C THR A 156 -11.01 9.88 -1.16
N ASN A 157 -11.85 10.70 -0.55
CA ASN A 157 -11.95 12.15 -0.75
C ASN A 157 -11.15 12.95 0.29
N ILE A 158 -10.56 12.29 1.28
CA ILE A 158 -9.61 12.84 2.25
C ILE A 158 -8.18 12.37 1.89
N PRO A 159 -7.11 13.00 2.41
CA PRO A 159 -5.76 12.53 2.14
C PRO A 159 -5.59 11.06 2.54
N ALA A 160 -5.11 10.24 1.61
CA ALA A 160 -5.14 8.78 1.69
C ALA A 160 -3.79 8.19 1.29
N VAL A 161 -3.28 7.31 2.15
CA VAL A 161 -2.00 6.60 1.95
C VAL A 161 -2.16 5.11 2.20
N LEU A 162 -1.35 4.30 1.53
CA LEU A 162 -1.23 2.87 1.76
C LEU A 162 0.23 2.53 2.02
N VAL A 163 0.51 1.90 3.16
CA VAL A 163 1.86 1.53 3.58
C VAL A 163 2.04 0.03 3.38
N GLU A 164 3.04 -0.36 2.59
CA GLU A 164 3.48 -1.75 2.45
C GLU A 164 4.64 -1.99 3.42
N CYS A 165 4.40 -2.71 4.51
CA CYS A 165 5.33 -2.86 5.62
C CYS A 165 6.45 -3.91 5.40
N GLY A 166 6.74 -4.29 4.16
CA GLY A 166 7.70 -5.35 3.79
C GLY A 166 7.01 -6.47 3.00
N PHE A 167 7.79 -7.40 2.43
CA PHE A 167 7.33 -8.49 1.57
C PHE A 167 7.18 -9.80 2.33
N LEU A 168 5.95 -10.32 2.47
CA LEU A 168 5.71 -11.59 3.19
C LEU A 168 6.13 -12.84 2.41
N THR A 169 6.48 -12.68 1.14
CA THR A 169 7.13 -13.72 0.31
C THR A 169 8.64 -13.78 0.54
N ASN A 170 9.21 -12.78 1.22
CA ASN A 170 10.60 -12.78 1.65
C ASN A 170 10.75 -13.47 3.01
N GLN A 171 11.62 -14.46 3.10
CA GLN A 171 11.79 -15.26 4.32
C GLN A 171 12.20 -14.40 5.53
N THR A 172 13.09 -13.44 5.33
CA THR A 172 13.58 -12.55 6.39
C THR A 172 12.47 -11.60 6.85
N GLU A 173 11.79 -10.91 5.93
CA GLU A 173 10.74 -9.96 6.29
C GLU A 173 9.50 -10.66 6.85
N ALA A 174 9.13 -11.84 6.36
CA ALA A 174 8.06 -12.64 6.96
C ALA A 174 8.42 -13.08 8.39
N THR A 175 9.70 -13.33 8.67
CA THR A 175 10.17 -13.64 10.03
C THR A 175 10.06 -12.41 10.91
N PHE A 176 10.48 -11.23 10.45
CA PHE A 176 10.27 -9.98 11.17
C PHE A 176 8.80 -9.67 11.42
N ALA A 177 7.95 -9.84 10.41
CA ALA A 177 6.51 -9.62 10.53
C ALA A 177 5.87 -10.47 11.64
N LYS A 178 6.40 -11.66 11.94
CA LYS A 178 5.94 -12.52 13.04
C LYS A 178 6.36 -12.03 14.44
N ILE A 179 7.37 -11.16 14.55
CA ILE A 179 7.88 -10.66 15.81
C ILE A 179 6.97 -9.54 16.35
N PRO A 180 6.37 -9.66 17.55
CA PRO A 180 5.49 -8.63 18.10
C PRO A 180 6.16 -7.26 18.28
N THR A 181 7.44 -7.22 18.68
CA THR A 181 8.18 -5.96 18.85
C THR A 181 8.44 -5.25 17.52
N TYR A 182 8.63 -5.99 16.43
CA TYR A 182 8.74 -5.41 15.09
C TYR A 182 7.41 -4.78 14.64
N ARG A 183 6.28 -5.47 14.85
CA ARG A 183 4.94 -4.90 14.57
C ARG A 183 4.66 -3.66 15.43
N GLN A 184 5.11 -3.65 16.68
CA GLN A 184 5.07 -2.47 17.55
C GLN A 184 5.90 -1.31 16.99
N GLN A 185 7.12 -1.59 16.51
CA GLN A 185 8.00 -0.59 15.91
C GLN A 185 7.39 -0.01 14.62
N LEU A 186 6.81 -0.84 13.76
CA LEU A 186 6.07 -0.40 12.57
C LEU A 186 4.95 0.57 12.95
N ALA A 187 4.11 0.21 13.92
CA ALA A 187 3.02 1.06 14.38
C ALA A 187 3.52 2.40 14.97
N GLN A 188 4.58 2.37 15.78
CA GLN A 188 5.22 3.58 16.32
C GLN A 188 5.78 4.49 15.23
N ASN A 189 6.42 3.91 14.21
CA ASN A 189 6.99 4.67 13.12
C ASN A 189 5.91 5.25 12.18
N ILE A 190 4.85 4.50 11.89
CA ILE A 190 3.69 5.01 11.14
C ILE A 190 3.07 6.17 11.92
N ALA A 191 2.81 6.00 13.22
CA ALA A 191 2.31 7.08 14.08
C ALA A 191 3.23 8.30 14.06
N ARG A 192 4.54 8.10 14.19
CA ARG A 192 5.53 9.20 14.11
C ARG A 192 5.42 9.97 12.79
N GLY A 193 5.26 9.27 11.67
CA GLY A 193 5.07 9.92 10.37
C GLY A 193 3.77 10.72 10.27
N ILE A 194 2.68 10.19 10.82
CA ILE A 194 1.38 10.87 10.91
C ILE A 194 1.48 12.15 11.77
N LEU A 195 2.13 12.05 12.94
CA LEU A 195 2.27 13.14 13.91
C LEU A 195 3.25 14.23 13.47
N ASN A 196 4.37 13.85 12.85
CA ASN A 196 5.44 14.76 12.45
C ASN A 196 5.29 15.30 11.04
N ARG A 197 4.12 15.14 10.42
CA ARG A 197 3.91 15.66 9.06
C ARG A 197 4.17 17.18 9.07
N PRO A 198 4.98 17.71 8.13
CA PRO A 198 4.94 19.14 7.88
C PRO A 198 3.49 19.42 7.55
N ALA A 199 2.93 20.41 8.21
CA ALA A 199 1.54 20.69 8.00
C ALA A 199 1.27 21.02 6.55
N LEU A 200 0.10 20.60 6.09
CA LEU A 200 -0.41 20.96 4.78
C LEU A 200 -0.53 22.48 4.78
N GLU A 201 0.51 23.18 4.31
CA GLU A 201 0.31 24.55 3.85
C GLU A 201 -0.78 24.44 2.80
N ALA A 202 -1.91 25.09 3.07
CA ALA A 202 -2.92 25.34 2.07
C ALA A 202 -2.28 26.25 1.01
N ARG A 203 -1.49 25.66 0.10
CA ARG A 203 -1.03 26.32 -1.13
C ARG A 203 -2.22 26.36 -2.09
N THR A 204 -3.26 27.07 -1.71
CA THR A 204 -4.23 27.68 -2.64
C THR A 204 -3.75 29.10 -2.93
N SER A 205 -2.60 29.21 -3.56
CA SER A 205 -2.24 30.38 -4.35
C SER A 205 -1.29 29.92 -5.45
N SER A 206 -1.68 30.28 -6.67
CA SER A 206 -0.98 30.08 -7.94
C SER A 206 0.50 29.72 -7.82
N THR A 207 0.88 28.50 -8.18
CA THR A 207 2.13 28.27 -8.91
C THR A 207 2.00 26.99 -9.71
N ASN A 208 1.76 27.19 -11.01
CA ASN A 208 2.02 26.20 -12.04
C ASN A 208 3.54 26.00 -12.11
N ARG A 209 4.11 25.27 -11.14
CA ARG A 209 5.50 24.79 -11.18
C ARG A 209 5.48 23.31 -10.88
N SER A 210 5.43 22.54 -11.96
CA SER A 210 5.69 21.12 -12.00
C SER A 210 6.94 20.80 -11.15
N SER A 211 6.75 20.32 -9.92
CA SER A 211 7.74 19.41 -9.35
C SER A 211 7.57 18.11 -10.12
N ARG A 212 8.43 17.94 -11.13
CA ARG A 212 8.56 16.69 -11.89
C ARG A 212 9.05 15.58 -10.96
N VAL A 213 8.17 15.05 -10.13
CA VAL A 213 8.26 13.64 -9.76
C VAL A 213 7.48 12.90 -10.83
N ASN A 214 8.16 12.55 -11.93
CA ASN A 214 7.57 11.75 -12.99
C ASN A 214 7.50 10.28 -12.53
N VAL A 215 6.61 9.99 -11.57
CA VAL A 215 6.23 8.61 -11.29
C VAL A 215 5.15 8.26 -12.30
N GLY A 216 5.58 7.65 -13.42
CA GLY A 216 4.67 7.22 -14.49
C GLY A 216 3.44 6.53 -13.91
N ALA A 217 2.26 7.01 -14.30
CA ALA A 217 1.01 6.39 -13.94
C ALA A 217 0.98 4.97 -14.52
N GLN A 218 1.04 3.97 -13.65
CA GLN A 218 0.95 2.57 -14.04
C GLN A 218 -0.51 2.22 -14.36
N PRO A 219 -0.76 1.25 -15.27
CA PRO A 219 -2.11 0.85 -15.64
C PRO A 219 -2.96 0.42 -14.44
N PHE A 220 -4.27 0.62 -14.58
CA PHE A 220 -5.27 0.31 -13.56
C PHE A 220 -5.29 -1.19 -13.23
N LEU A 221 -4.97 -1.53 -11.99
CA LEU A 221 -5.25 -2.85 -11.43
C LEU A 221 -6.62 -2.79 -10.73
N ASP A 222 -7.61 -3.50 -11.27
CA ASP A 222 -8.91 -3.64 -10.61
C ASP A 222 -8.82 -4.60 -9.43
N GLN A 223 -8.55 -4.04 -8.25
CA GLN A 223 -8.45 -4.80 -6.99
C GLN A 223 -9.81 -5.31 -6.48
N ARG A 224 -10.93 -4.99 -7.14
CA ARG A 224 -12.26 -5.44 -6.68
C ARG A 224 -12.53 -6.91 -6.96
N TYR A 225 -11.78 -7.53 -7.87
CA TYR A 225 -11.86 -8.95 -8.18
C TYR A 225 -10.71 -9.68 -7.48
N ILE A 226 -10.82 -9.85 -6.16
CA ILE A 226 -10.14 -10.96 -5.50
C ILE A 226 -10.82 -12.21 -6.03
N ARG A 227 -10.12 -12.97 -6.89
CA ARG A 227 -10.64 -14.21 -7.45
C ARG A 227 -11.10 -15.09 -6.28
N GLU A 228 -12.39 -15.39 -6.24
CA GLU A 228 -12.87 -16.54 -5.49
C GLU A 228 -11.99 -17.73 -5.89
N ALA A 229 -11.34 -18.37 -4.92
CA ALA A 229 -10.61 -19.60 -5.16
C ALA A 229 -11.63 -20.71 -5.46
N GLY A 230 -12.16 -20.71 -6.67
CA GLY A 230 -12.88 -21.85 -7.25
C GLY A 230 -11.89 -22.88 -7.83
N PRO A 231 -12.29 -24.15 -7.93
CA PRO A 231 -11.37 -25.24 -8.25
C PRO A 231 -10.77 -25.06 -9.64
N THR A 232 -9.45 -25.23 -9.73
CA THR A 232 -8.71 -25.25 -10.99
C THR A 232 -9.19 -26.42 -11.86
N HIS A 233 -10.00 -26.15 -12.88
CA HIS A 233 -10.20 -27.14 -13.95
C HIS A 233 -8.90 -27.27 -14.74
N HIS A 234 -8.14 -28.33 -14.45
CA HIS A 234 -7.14 -28.86 -15.35
C HIS A 234 -7.84 -29.27 -16.65
N ARG A 235 -7.75 -28.44 -17.69
CA ARG A 235 -7.97 -28.90 -19.06
C ARG A 235 -6.71 -29.62 -19.52
N SER A 236 -6.75 -30.95 -19.47
CA SER A 236 -5.80 -31.80 -20.21
C SER A 236 -5.99 -31.56 -21.70
N SER A 237 -5.02 -30.96 -22.38
CA SER A 237 -4.97 -30.97 -23.84
C SER A 237 -4.36 -32.30 -24.30
N LYS A 238 -5.22 -33.24 -24.73
CA LYS A 238 -4.81 -34.39 -25.54
C LYS A 238 -4.49 -33.93 -26.98
N SER A 239 -3.29 -34.27 -27.40
CA SER A 239 -2.70 -34.41 -28.75
C SER A 239 -3.59 -34.20 -29.99
N SER A 240 -3.04 -33.49 -30.98
CA SER A 240 -3.14 -33.91 -32.38
C SER A 240 -1.93 -33.41 -33.21
N LYS A 241 -0.95 -34.29 -33.43
CA LYS A 241 0.07 -34.14 -34.48
C LYS A 241 -0.61 -34.25 -35.84
N LYS A 242 -0.60 -33.18 -36.64
CA LYS A 242 -1.08 -33.18 -38.03
C LYS A 242 0.11 -33.42 -38.97
N LYS A 243 0.22 -34.63 -39.52
CA LYS A 243 1.10 -34.97 -40.65
C LYS A 243 0.68 -34.14 -41.87
N LYS A 244 1.61 -33.43 -42.51
CA LYS A 244 1.44 -32.86 -43.86
C LYS A 244 2.16 -33.75 -44.86
N SER A 245 1.38 -34.33 -45.77
CA SER A 245 1.83 -35.07 -46.94
C SER A 245 1.95 -34.14 -48.14
N THR A 246 3.08 -34.15 -48.84
CA THR A 246 3.23 -33.58 -50.19
C THR A 246 4.01 -34.56 -51.08
N LYS A 247 3.28 -35.22 -51.98
CA LYS A 247 3.76 -35.81 -53.26
C LYS A 247 3.93 -34.66 -54.27
N LYS A 248 4.74 -34.66 -55.33
CA LYS A 248 5.76 -35.52 -55.96
C LYS A 248 6.24 -34.74 -57.21
N LYS A 249 7.52 -34.81 -57.60
CA LYS A 249 8.00 -34.74 -59.00
C LYS A 249 9.48 -35.20 -59.04
N THR A 250 9.76 -36.47 -59.29
CA THR A 250 10.29 -37.08 -60.53
C THR A 250 11.54 -36.43 -61.13
N THR A 251 12.68 -37.14 -61.08
CA THR A 251 13.58 -37.44 -62.22
C THR A 251 14.62 -38.54 -61.88
N THR A 252 14.43 -39.71 -62.51
CA THR A 252 15.37 -40.54 -63.31
C THR A 252 16.72 -41.10 -62.79
N LYS A 253 16.94 -42.38 -63.20
CA LYS A 253 18.15 -43.25 -63.32
C LYS A 253 18.52 -44.05 -62.06
N LYS A 254 18.48 -45.40 -61.99
CA LYS A 254 18.82 -46.58 -62.84
C LYS A 254 20.13 -47.23 -62.36
N LYS A 255 20.03 -48.41 -61.70
CA LYS A 255 20.89 -49.63 -61.74
C LYS A 255 20.71 -50.45 -60.43
N THR A 256 20.13 -51.67 -60.46
CA THR A 256 20.79 -53.03 -60.42
C THR A 256 21.66 -53.21 -59.17
N THR A 257 21.55 -54.24 -58.31
CA THR A 257 21.20 -55.68 -58.46
C THR A 257 21.20 -56.37 -57.07
N SER A 258 20.54 -57.55 -56.99
CA SER A 258 20.84 -58.78 -56.18
C SER A 258 20.90 -58.68 -54.64
N ASP A 259 20.01 -59.37 -53.90
CA ASP A 259 20.19 -60.71 -53.24
C ASP A 259 20.88 -60.50 -51.86
N ASP A 260 20.58 -61.15 -50.74
CA ASP A 260 19.89 -62.40 -50.41
C ASP A 260 19.55 -62.39 -48.89
N ASP A 261 18.72 -63.34 -48.48
CA ASP A 261 18.33 -63.68 -47.10
C ASP A 261 19.49 -64.02 -46.14
N GLN A 262 19.44 -63.44 -44.92
CA GLN A 262 19.45 -64.12 -43.60
C GLN A 262 19.58 -63.13 -42.44
#